data_AF-A0A955SUA6-F1
#
_entry.id   AF-A0A955SUA6-F1
#
_cell.length_a   1.000
_cell.length_b   1.000
_cell.length_c   1.000
_cell.angle_alpha   90.00
_cell.angle_beta   90.00
_cell.angle_gamma   90.00
#
_symmetry.space_group_name_H-M   'P 1'
#
loop_
_entity.id
_entity.type
_entity.pdbx_description
1 polymer ?
#
loop_
_entity_poly.entity_id
_entity_poly.type
_entity_poly.pdbx_seq_one_letter_code
_entity_poly.pdbx_strand_id
1 'polypeptide(L)'
;MSKIWRVAGINFDHLHMGDNLRMVFDHPSAEIVGICHEDAAEMEMAIKNFSLGEDRVFTDYRECIEKTNPDFVILCPATARHAEWTEKVAEYSLDILMEKPFAASLEEADRMTAAVQKTGKKLAINWPLAWYPSHRTAKRFVDEGRIGEVIEVHYYDGNRGPLYHVADKVEVSEDATGEKSKSWFYQKD
;
A
#
# COMPACT_ATOMS: atom_id res chain seq x y z
N MET A 1 1.43 28.24 -5.11
CA MET A 1 0.74 27.12 -4.45
C MET A 1 1.66 25.92 -4.48
N SER A 2 1.70 25.09 -3.43
CA SER A 2 2.46 23.84 -3.46
C SER A 2 1.90 22.92 -4.54
N LYS A 3 2.74 22.06 -5.13
CA LYS A 3 2.31 21.02 -6.08
C LYS A 3 1.26 20.14 -5.39
N ILE A 4 0.14 19.88 -6.05
CA ILE A 4 -0.79 18.82 -5.66
C ILE A 4 -0.35 17.54 -6.37
N TRP A 5 -0.07 16.49 -5.60
CA TRP A 5 0.29 15.18 -6.13
C TRP A 5 -0.94 14.40 -6.56
N ARG A 6 -0.94 13.93 -7.80
CA ARG A 6 -2.02 13.14 -8.40
C ARG A 6 -1.74 11.66 -8.14
N VAL A 7 -2.61 10.98 -7.40
CA VAL A 7 -2.36 9.59 -6.97
C VAL A 7 -3.47 8.68 -7.48
N ALA A 8 -3.09 7.54 -8.05
CA ALA A 8 -4.03 6.47 -8.38
C ALA A 8 -3.78 5.22 -7.54
N GLY A 9 -4.84 4.60 -7.02
CA GLY A 9 -4.77 3.31 -6.31
C GLY A 9 -5.15 2.17 -7.25
N ILE A 10 -4.25 1.24 -7.51
CA ILE A 10 -4.48 0.14 -8.47
C ILE A 10 -4.27 -1.20 -7.76
N ASN A 11 -5.23 -2.11 -7.94
CA ASN A 11 -5.34 -3.42 -7.32
C ASN A 11 -5.57 -3.37 -5.80
N PHE A 12 -6.67 -3.98 -5.33
CA PHE A 12 -7.14 -3.96 -3.93
C PHE A 12 -7.05 -5.35 -3.26
N ASP A 13 -6.30 -6.30 -3.82
CA ASP A 13 -6.12 -7.64 -3.23
C ASP A 13 -5.65 -7.57 -1.77
N HIS A 14 -4.88 -6.54 -1.41
CA HIS A 14 -4.43 -6.28 -0.05
C HIS A 14 -5.26 -5.14 0.61
N LEU A 15 -5.83 -5.46 1.77
CA LEU A 15 -6.70 -4.59 2.57
C LEU A 15 -6.15 -3.17 2.90
N HIS A 16 -4.83 -2.96 2.83
CA HIS A 16 -4.23 -1.66 3.15
C HIS A 16 -4.47 -0.61 2.05
N MET A 17 -5.01 -0.97 0.89
CA MET A 17 -5.37 0.03 -0.13
C MET A 17 -6.29 1.12 0.44
N GLY A 18 -7.30 0.75 1.23
CA GLY A 18 -8.18 1.72 1.90
C GLY A 18 -7.42 2.68 2.83
N ASP A 19 -6.54 2.13 3.68
CA ASP A 19 -5.72 2.92 4.60
C ASP A 19 -4.79 3.89 3.85
N ASN A 20 -4.15 3.41 2.78
CA ASN A 20 -3.23 4.19 1.97
C ASN A 20 -3.97 5.32 1.22
N LEU A 21 -5.16 5.04 0.68
CA LEU A 21 -6.00 6.06 0.04
C LEU A 21 -6.56 7.08 1.03
N ARG A 22 -6.86 6.68 2.28
CA ARG A 22 -7.21 7.63 3.35
C ARG A 22 -6.08 8.64 3.59
N MET A 23 -4.83 8.18 3.62
CA MET A 23 -3.68 9.07 3.76
C MET A 23 -3.55 10.04 2.59
N VAL A 24 -3.89 9.63 1.36
CA VAL A 24 -3.95 10.54 0.20
C VAL A 24 -5.08 11.55 0.36
N PHE A 25 -6.29 11.08 0.70
CA PHE A 25 -7.49 11.90 0.82
C PHE A 25 -7.35 13.01 1.88
N ASP A 26 -6.73 12.70 3.02
CA ASP A 26 -6.56 13.67 4.11
C ASP A 26 -5.36 14.61 3.89
N HIS A 27 -4.49 14.34 2.90
CA HIS A 27 -3.26 15.09 2.72
C HIS A 27 -3.48 16.37 1.90
N PRO A 28 -3.11 17.57 2.41
CA PRO A 28 -3.43 18.86 1.78
C PRO A 28 -2.68 19.13 0.47
N SER A 29 -1.80 18.22 0.04
CA SER A 29 -1.05 18.32 -1.20
C SER A 29 -1.10 17.03 -2.01
N ALA A 30 -2.15 16.21 -1.84
CA ALA A 30 -2.40 15.05 -2.67
C ALA A 30 -3.88 14.93 -3.03
N GLU A 31 -4.20 14.29 -4.15
CA GLU A 31 -5.56 14.01 -4.57
C GLU A 31 -5.65 12.60 -5.18
N ILE A 32 -6.76 11.90 -4.91
CA ILE A 32 -7.07 10.62 -5.56
C ILE A 32 -7.67 10.94 -6.94
N VAL A 33 -6.91 10.63 -7.99
CA VAL A 33 -7.34 10.88 -9.38
C VAL A 33 -7.97 9.66 -10.04
N GLY A 34 -7.72 8.46 -9.52
CA GLY A 34 -8.31 7.23 -10.02
C GLY A 34 -8.13 6.06 -9.06
N ILE A 35 -9.06 5.12 -9.10
CA ILE A 35 -8.91 3.80 -8.50
C ILE A 35 -9.22 2.72 -9.52
N CYS A 36 -8.54 1.57 -9.40
CA CYS A 36 -8.74 0.47 -10.34
C CYS A 36 -8.65 -0.90 -9.69
N HIS A 37 -9.57 -1.78 -10.07
CA HIS A 37 -9.53 -3.22 -9.86
C HIS A 37 -10.34 -3.92 -10.94
N GLU A 38 -9.90 -5.10 -11.39
CA GLU A 38 -10.64 -5.90 -12.36
C GLU A 38 -12.06 -6.29 -11.89
N ASP A 39 -12.28 -6.43 -10.58
CA ASP A 39 -13.59 -6.64 -9.97
C ASP A 39 -14.01 -5.34 -9.27
N ALA A 40 -15.07 -4.71 -9.76
CA ALA A 40 -15.57 -3.46 -9.22
C ALA A 40 -16.06 -3.59 -7.76
N ALA A 41 -16.46 -4.79 -7.34
CA ALA A 41 -16.92 -5.04 -5.96
C ALA A 41 -15.84 -4.73 -4.92
N GLU A 42 -14.57 -5.01 -5.25
CA GLU A 42 -13.41 -4.77 -4.36
C GLU A 42 -13.18 -3.27 -4.08
N MET A 43 -13.71 -2.39 -4.92
CA MET A 43 -13.57 -0.95 -4.79
C MET A 43 -14.75 -0.27 -4.08
N GLU A 44 -15.88 -0.95 -3.87
CA GLU A 44 -17.13 -0.36 -3.38
C GLU A 44 -16.94 0.47 -2.10
N MET A 45 -16.16 -0.07 -1.15
CA MET A 45 -15.92 0.62 0.11
C MET A 45 -15.09 1.89 -0.07
N ALA A 46 -14.07 1.87 -0.93
CA ALA A 46 -13.26 3.06 -1.22
C ALA A 46 -14.07 4.13 -1.97
N ILE A 47 -14.90 3.72 -2.95
CA ILE A 47 -15.81 4.61 -3.67
C ILE A 47 -16.70 5.37 -2.68
N LYS A 48 -17.32 4.63 -1.75
CA LYS A 48 -18.18 5.20 -0.71
C LYS A 48 -17.40 6.09 0.26
N ASN A 49 -16.29 5.61 0.81
CA ASN A 49 -15.53 6.30 1.87
C ASN A 49 -14.91 7.61 1.41
N PHE A 50 -14.59 7.73 0.11
CA PHE A 50 -13.95 8.91 -0.48
C PHE A 50 -14.86 9.69 -1.44
N SER A 51 -16.13 9.28 -1.57
CA SER A 51 -17.12 9.91 -2.46
C SER A 51 -16.61 10.09 -3.89
N LEU A 52 -16.01 9.03 -4.45
CA LEU A 52 -15.42 9.07 -5.79
C LEU A 52 -16.50 9.03 -6.87
N GLY A 53 -16.39 9.91 -7.86
CA GLY A 53 -17.23 9.89 -9.06
C GLY A 53 -16.87 8.75 -10.00
N GLU A 54 -17.81 8.35 -10.86
CA GLU A 54 -17.61 7.29 -11.87
C GLU A 54 -16.44 7.59 -12.82
N ASP A 55 -16.11 8.87 -13.03
CA ASP A 55 -14.96 9.33 -13.83
C ASP A 55 -13.59 8.97 -13.23
N ARG A 56 -13.57 8.46 -12.00
CA ARG A 56 -12.36 8.05 -11.26
C ARG A 56 -12.32 6.55 -10.94
N VAL A 57 -13.28 5.77 -11.42
CA VAL A 57 -13.38 4.34 -11.11
C VAL A 57 -13.20 3.54 -12.39
N PHE A 58 -12.23 2.63 -12.39
CA PHE A 58 -11.82 1.88 -13.59
C PHE A 58 -11.70 0.39 -13.32
N THR A 59 -11.95 -0.43 -14.33
CA THR A 59 -11.70 -1.88 -14.29
C THR A 59 -10.53 -2.32 -15.18
N ASP A 60 -9.94 -1.38 -15.94
CA ASP A 60 -8.68 -1.56 -16.64
C ASP A 60 -7.65 -0.53 -16.12
N TYR A 61 -6.50 -1.03 -15.66
CA TYR A 61 -5.43 -0.20 -15.11
C TYR A 61 -4.84 0.73 -16.17
N ARG A 62 -4.84 0.33 -17.44
CA ARG A 62 -4.34 1.16 -18.55
C ARG A 62 -5.21 2.39 -18.72
N GLU A 63 -6.53 2.18 -18.75
CA GLU A 63 -7.50 3.25 -18.83
C GLU A 63 -7.41 4.18 -17.63
N CYS A 64 -7.27 3.63 -16.42
CA CYS A 64 -7.04 4.40 -15.20
C CYS A 64 -5.81 5.31 -15.35
N ILE A 65 -4.66 4.76 -15.73
CA ILE A 65 -3.42 5.52 -15.87
C ILE A 65 -3.52 6.57 -16.99
N GLU A 66 -4.01 6.19 -18.17
CA GLU A 66 -4.05 7.05 -19.35
C GLU A 66 -5.04 8.21 -19.20
N LYS A 67 -6.22 7.96 -18.63
CA LYS A 67 -7.24 9.01 -18.43
C LYS A 67 -6.93 9.92 -17.26
N THR A 68 -6.30 9.40 -16.20
CA THR A 68 -6.06 10.17 -14.98
C THR A 68 -4.67 10.78 -14.92
N ASN A 69 -3.71 10.29 -15.69
CA ASN A 69 -2.32 10.75 -15.73
C ASN A 69 -1.77 11.06 -14.31
N PRO A 70 -1.65 10.04 -13.44
CA PRO A 70 -1.19 10.23 -12.06
C PRO A 70 0.29 10.59 -12.03
N ASP A 71 0.74 11.26 -10.96
CA ASP A 71 2.17 11.45 -10.68
C ASP A 71 2.82 10.13 -10.22
N PHE A 72 2.09 9.36 -9.40
CA PHE A 72 2.51 8.06 -8.91
C PHE A 72 1.31 7.15 -8.61
N VAL A 73 1.56 5.85 -8.55
CA VAL A 73 0.54 4.86 -8.18
C VAL A 73 0.83 4.24 -6.82
N ILE A 74 -0.24 3.86 -6.13
CA ILE A 74 -0.19 2.93 -5.00
C ILE A 74 -0.65 1.57 -5.52
N LEU A 75 0.14 0.53 -5.27
CA LEU A 75 -0.15 -0.84 -5.68
C LEU A 75 -0.32 -1.73 -4.46
N CYS A 76 -1.49 -2.39 -4.35
CA CYS A 76 -1.77 -3.36 -3.29
C CYS A 76 -2.15 -4.77 -3.82
N PRO A 77 -1.43 -5.35 -4.79
CA PRO A 77 -1.69 -6.72 -5.24
C PRO A 77 -1.32 -7.77 -4.21
N ALA A 78 -1.79 -9.00 -4.43
CA ALA A 78 -1.31 -10.15 -3.68
C ALA A 78 0.22 -10.25 -3.82
N THR A 79 0.92 -10.61 -2.74
CA THR A 79 2.40 -10.61 -2.67
C THR A 79 3.07 -11.32 -3.84
N ALA A 80 2.52 -12.47 -4.27
CA ALA A 80 3.03 -13.25 -5.39
C ALA A 80 2.91 -12.57 -6.77
N ARG A 81 2.21 -11.42 -6.85
CA ARG A 81 2.01 -10.63 -8.08
C ARG A 81 2.69 -9.27 -8.03
N HIS A 82 3.49 -8.96 -7.00
CA HIS A 82 4.18 -7.67 -6.89
C HIS A 82 5.08 -7.39 -8.10
N ALA A 83 5.86 -8.39 -8.54
CA ALA A 83 6.72 -8.25 -9.71
C ALA A 83 5.93 -8.02 -11.00
N GLU A 84 4.88 -8.80 -11.22
CA GLU A 84 4.00 -8.66 -12.39
C GLU A 84 3.40 -7.23 -12.47
N TRP A 85 2.85 -6.72 -11.37
CA TRP A 85 2.25 -5.39 -11.34
C TRP A 85 3.27 -4.27 -11.46
N THR A 86 4.46 -4.44 -10.88
CA THR A 86 5.55 -3.47 -11.02
C THR A 86 5.99 -3.37 -12.49
N GLU A 87 6.17 -4.51 -13.17
CA GLU A 87 6.53 -4.56 -14.58
C GLU A 87 5.47 -3.88 -15.47
N LYS A 88 4.18 -4.19 -15.26
CA LYS A 88 3.06 -3.56 -16.00
C LYS A 88 3.06 -2.03 -15.86
N VAL A 89 3.21 -1.53 -14.64
CA VAL A 89 3.11 -0.07 -14.40
C VAL A 89 4.41 0.67 -14.76
N ALA A 90 5.56 0.00 -14.71
CA ALA A 90 6.83 0.60 -15.13
C ALA A 90 6.81 1.05 -16.59
N GLU A 91 6.05 0.39 -17.47
CA GLU A 91 5.87 0.79 -18.87
C GLU A 91 5.35 2.24 -19.03
N TYR A 92 4.60 2.74 -18.04
CA TYR A 92 4.05 4.09 -18.02
C TYR A 92 4.99 5.13 -17.43
N SER A 93 6.20 4.75 -17.00
CA SER A 93 7.19 5.65 -16.40
C SER A 93 6.61 6.49 -15.24
N LEU A 94 5.96 5.82 -14.29
CA LEU A 94 5.42 6.39 -13.07
C LEU A 94 6.26 6.03 -11.85
N ASP A 95 6.24 6.89 -10.82
CA ASP A 95 6.70 6.48 -9.49
C ASP A 95 5.71 5.47 -8.90
N ILE A 96 6.20 4.48 -8.16
CA ILE A 96 5.41 3.38 -7.62
C ILE A 96 5.60 3.31 -6.10
N LEU A 97 4.49 3.29 -5.36
CA LEU A 97 4.44 2.88 -3.96
C LEU A 97 3.79 1.48 -3.88
N MET A 98 4.59 0.45 -3.67
CA MET A 98 4.14 -0.94 -3.58
C MET A 98 3.88 -1.33 -2.13
N GLU A 99 2.81 -2.05 -1.84
CA GLU A 99 2.58 -2.62 -0.52
C GLU A 99 3.72 -3.55 -0.07
N LYS A 100 3.86 -3.72 1.25
CA LYS A 100 4.75 -4.73 1.81
C LYS A 100 4.13 -6.13 1.69
N PRO A 101 4.94 -7.20 1.73
CA PRO A 101 6.41 -7.20 1.69
C PRO A 101 6.94 -6.85 0.29
N PHE A 102 8.25 -6.59 0.15
CA PHE A 102 8.81 -6.17 -1.14
C PHE A 102 8.42 -7.13 -2.29
N ALA A 103 8.73 -8.42 -2.17
CA ALA A 103 8.42 -9.44 -3.17
C ALA A 103 8.26 -10.81 -2.51
N ALA A 104 7.77 -11.83 -3.25
CA ALA A 104 7.68 -13.20 -2.74
C ALA A 104 9.02 -13.97 -2.82
N SER A 105 9.97 -13.50 -3.62
CA SER A 105 11.32 -14.06 -3.75
C SER A 105 12.37 -12.99 -4.08
N LEU A 106 13.65 -13.35 -3.93
CA LEU A 106 14.76 -12.47 -4.36
C LEU A 106 14.75 -12.22 -5.88
N GLU A 107 14.45 -13.25 -6.67
CA GLU A 107 14.35 -13.14 -8.12
C GLU A 107 13.26 -12.15 -8.53
N GLU A 108 12.10 -12.17 -7.85
CA GLU A 108 11.05 -11.20 -8.09
C GLU A 108 11.44 -9.78 -7.69
N ALA A 109 12.15 -9.60 -6.57
CA ALA A 109 12.68 -8.31 -6.16
C ALA A 109 13.69 -7.74 -7.19
N ASP A 110 14.53 -8.59 -7.78
CA ASP A 110 15.46 -8.20 -8.84
C ASP A 110 14.70 -7.75 -10.09
N ARG A 111 13.64 -8.49 -10.49
CA ARG A 111 12.78 -8.10 -11.62
C ARG A 111 12.10 -6.75 -11.41
N MET A 112 11.52 -6.53 -10.22
CA MET A 112 10.90 -5.24 -9.86
C MET A 112 11.89 -4.08 -9.96
N THR A 113 13.09 -4.27 -9.42
CA THR A 113 14.16 -3.28 -9.44
C THR A 113 14.59 -2.97 -10.88
N ALA A 114 14.82 -4.00 -11.69
CA ALA A 114 15.24 -3.85 -13.09
C ALA A 114 14.17 -3.19 -13.97
N ALA A 115 12.88 -3.45 -13.70
CA ALA A 115 11.76 -2.82 -14.43
C ALA A 115 11.75 -1.30 -14.22
N VAL A 116 11.85 -0.85 -12.95
CA VAL A 116 11.75 0.57 -12.61
C VAL A 116 13.05 1.34 -12.90
N GLN A 117 14.22 0.71 -12.74
CA GLN A 117 15.51 1.36 -13.05
C GLN A 117 15.59 1.90 -14.48
N LYS A 118 14.97 1.21 -15.45
CA LYS A 118 14.99 1.61 -16.86
C LYS A 118 14.19 2.89 -17.15
N THR A 119 13.29 3.30 -16.26
CA THR A 119 12.37 4.43 -16.46
C THR A 119 12.88 5.73 -15.83
N GLY A 120 13.89 5.64 -14.96
CA GLY A 120 14.35 6.76 -14.13
C GLY A 120 13.38 7.14 -13.01
N LYS A 121 12.35 6.32 -12.75
CA LYS A 121 11.37 6.52 -11.69
C LYS A 121 11.75 5.79 -10.41
N LYS A 122 10.98 6.03 -9.36
CA LYS A 122 11.20 5.46 -8.03
C LYS A 122 10.24 4.32 -7.77
N LEU A 123 10.77 3.28 -7.14
CA LEU A 123 9.99 2.24 -6.47
C LEU A 123 10.20 2.41 -4.97
N ALA A 124 9.13 2.68 -4.24
CA ALA A 124 9.10 2.73 -2.79
C ALA A 124 8.24 1.57 -2.27
N ILE A 125 8.69 0.90 -1.22
CA ILE A 125 7.89 -0.11 -0.53
C ILE A 125 7.19 0.56 0.65
N ASN A 126 5.90 0.28 0.82
CA ASN A 126 5.10 0.76 1.93
C ASN A 126 5.56 0.09 3.22
N TRP A 127 6.62 0.61 3.83
CA TRP A 127 7.24 0.08 5.03
C TRP A 127 7.12 1.08 6.20
N PRO A 128 5.96 1.17 6.87
CA PRO A 128 5.69 2.20 7.88
C PRO A 128 6.73 2.37 8.98
N LEU A 129 7.39 1.27 9.37
CA LEU A 129 8.46 1.29 10.38
C LEU A 129 9.62 2.22 9.99
N ALA A 130 9.86 2.42 8.70
CA ALA A 130 10.92 3.29 8.20
C ALA A 130 10.66 4.79 8.43
N TRP A 131 9.40 5.20 8.66
CA TRP A 131 9.03 6.59 8.92
C TRP A 131 8.25 6.82 10.21
N TYR A 132 8.03 5.79 11.02
CA TYR A 132 7.39 5.95 12.33
C TYR A 132 8.25 6.84 13.25
N PRO A 133 7.70 7.91 13.87
CA PRO A 133 8.50 8.91 14.57
C PRO A 133 9.40 8.35 15.69
N SER A 134 8.92 7.38 16.46
CA SER A 134 9.74 6.77 17.53
C SER A 134 10.90 5.95 16.96
N HIS A 135 10.69 5.19 15.88
CA HIS A 135 11.74 4.44 15.19
C HIS A 135 12.79 5.36 14.58
N ARG A 136 12.35 6.44 13.89
CA ARG A 136 13.23 7.48 13.36
C ARG A 136 14.07 8.14 14.45
N THR A 137 13.46 8.42 15.61
CA THR A 137 14.15 9.02 16.76
C THR A 137 15.16 8.06 17.38
N ALA A 138 14.78 6.80 17.57
CA ALA A 138 15.69 5.77 18.08
C ALA A 138 16.90 5.60 17.15
N LYS A 139 16.67 5.47 15.83
CA LYS A 139 17.73 5.39 14.82
C LYS A 139 18.65 6.61 14.86
N ARG A 140 18.08 7.81 14.98
CA ARG A 140 18.86 9.05 15.10
C ARG A 140 19.73 9.07 16.35
N PHE A 141 19.23 8.62 17.51
CA PHE A 141 20.04 8.56 18.73
C PHE A 141 21.19 7.57 18.64
N VAL A 142 20.97 6.44 17.95
CA VAL A 142 22.03 5.50 17.60
C VAL A 142 23.07 6.18 16.71
N ASP A 143 22.66 6.83 15.62
CA ASP A 143 23.56 7.47 14.67
C ASP A 143 24.35 8.65 15.27
N GLU A 144 23.74 9.37 16.22
CA GLU A 144 24.37 10.45 16.99
C GLU A 144 25.29 9.93 18.11
N GLY A 145 25.40 8.62 18.32
CA GLY A 145 26.21 8.01 19.37
C GLY A 145 25.69 8.24 20.79
N ARG A 146 24.42 8.65 20.95
CA ARG A 146 23.86 9.07 22.25
C ARG A 146 23.70 7.95 23.26
N ILE A 147 23.69 6.70 22.80
CA ILE A 147 23.55 5.52 23.66
C ILE A 147 24.84 4.69 23.74
N GLY A 148 25.94 5.17 23.13
CA GLY A 148 27.17 4.40 22.97
C GLY A 148 27.07 3.35 21.87
N GLU A 149 27.80 2.24 22.04
CA GLU A 149 27.79 1.10 21.12
C GLU A 149 26.48 0.31 21.27
N VAL A 150 25.82 0.00 20.15
CA VAL A 150 24.63 -0.86 20.15
C VAL A 150 25.08 -2.31 20.31
N ILE A 151 24.79 -2.89 21.48
CA ILE A 151 25.13 -4.29 21.77
C ILE A 151 24.02 -5.25 21.34
N GLU A 152 22.75 -4.87 21.55
CA GLU A 152 21.61 -5.75 21.33
C GLU A 152 20.34 -4.96 20.96
N VAL A 153 19.48 -5.56 20.13
CA VAL A 153 18.18 -5.01 19.74
C VAL A 153 17.11 -6.08 19.92
N HIS A 154 16.09 -5.76 20.72
CA HIS A 154 14.90 -6.60 20.88
C HIS A 154 13.72 -5.92 20.17
N TYR A 155 13.02 -6.67 19.32
CA TYR A 155 11.81 -6.22 18.66
C TYR A 155 10.71 -7.25 18.86
N TYR A 156 9.58 -6.80 19.40
CA TYR A 156 8.39 -7.60 19.62
C TYR A 156 7.23 -6.93 18.90
N ASP A 157 6.61 -7.66 18.00
CA ASP A 157 5.48 -7.20 17.20
C ASP A 157 4.46 -8.32 17.06
N GLY A 158 3.20 -7.95 16.88
CA GLY A 158 2.09 -8.88 16.77
C GLY A 158 0.84 -8.15 16.30
N ASN A 159 0.08 -8.80 15.41
CA ASN A 159 -1.25 -8.35 15.06
C ASN A 159 -2.32 -9.25 15.71
N ARG A 160 -3.56 -8.76 15.80
CA ARG A 160 -4.70 -9.52 16.35
C ARG A 160 -5.45 -10.35 15.30
N GLY A 161 -4.79 -10.64 14.18
CA GLY A 161 -5.36 -11.31 13.01
C GLY A 161 -6.14 -10.38 12.07
N PRO A 162 -6.57 -10.90 10.92
CA PRO A 162 -7.19 -10.13 9.83
C PRO A 162 -8.60 -9.59 10.16
N LEU A 163 -9.22 -10.05 11.25
CA LEU A 163 -10.60 -9.69 11.62
C LEU A 163 -10.68 -8.64 12.74
N TYR A 164 -9.55 -8.10 13.20
CA TYR A 164 -9.55 -7.05 14.24
C TYR A 164 -9.67 -5.63 13.64
N HIS A 165 -9.17 -5.43 12.42
CA HIS A 165 -9.33 -4.20 11.64
C HIS A 165 -9.72 -4.57 10.22
N VAL A 166 -10.85 -4.07 9.74
CA VAL A 166 -11.17 -4.11 8.31
C VAL A 166 -10.49 -2.93 7.60
N ALA A 167 -10.52 -2.90 6.26
CA ALA A 167 -9.91 -1.82 5.50
C ALA A 167 -10.42 -0.44 5.95
N ASP A 168 -9.53 0.57 5.95
CA ASP A 168 -9.74 1.93 6.52
C ASP A 168 -9.73 1.96 8.08
N LYS A 169 -9.06 1.00 8.72
CA LYS A 169 -8.94 0.83 10.19
C LYS A 169 -10.25 0.91 10.95
N VAL A 170 -11.38 0.59 10.33
CA VAL A 170 -12.66 0.51 11.03
C VAL A 170 -12.57 -0.63 12.04
N GLU A 171 -12.62 -0.29 13.32
CA GLU A 171 -12.61 -1.27 14.40
C GLU A 171 -13.97 -1.97 14.44
N VAL A 172 -13.96 -3.29 14.31
CA VAL A 172 -15.12 -4.15 14.54
C VAL A 172 -15.02 -4.73 15.96
N SER A 173 -16.12 -4.69 16.73
CA SER A 173 -16.10 -5.20 18.10
C SER A 173 -15.85 -6.72 18.13
N GLU A 174 -15.14 -7.21 19.16
CA GLU A 174 -14.81 -8.63 19.31
C GLU A 174 -16.03 -9.56 19.32
N ASP A 175 -17.19 -9.04 19.73
CA ASP A 175 -18.48 -9.75 19.77
C ASP A 175 -19.22 -9.78 18.40
N ALA A 176 -18.75 -9.06 17.39
CA ALA A 176 -19.49 -8.85 16.13
C ALA A 176 -19.33 -9.99 15.10
N THR A 177 -18.33 -10.85 15.20
CA THR A 177 -18.02 -11.80 14.12
C THR A 177 -18.03 -13.24 14.59
N GLY A 178 -19.21 -13.88 14.50
CA GLY A 178 -19.32 -15.33 14.32
C GLY A 178 -18.64 -15.88 13.05
N GLU A 179 -17.81 -15.05 12.40
CA GLU A 179 -17.01 -15.31 11.22
C GLU A 179 -15.57 -15.72 11.55
N LYS A 180 -15.07 -15.44 12.77
CA LYS A 180 -13.70 -15.90 13.16
C LYS A 180 -13.56 -17.40 12.94
N SER A 181 -14.50 -18.20 13.44
CA SER A 181 -14.50 -19.66 13.26
C SER A 181 -14.75 -20.13 11.82
N LYS A 182 -15.20 -19.24 10.92
CA LYS A 182 -15.44 -19.52 9.50
C LYS A 182 -14.30 -19.07 8.60
N SER A 183 -13.41 -18.21 9.10
CA SER A 183 -12.26 -17.72 8.36
C SER A 183 -11.18 -18.78 8.31
N TRP A 184 -10.58 -18.94 7.12
CA TRP A 184 -9.45 -19.83 6.87
C TRP A 184 -8.29 -19.59 7.86
N PHE A 185 -8.13 -18.38 8.38
CA PHE A 185 -7.06 -18.02 9.31
C PHE A 185 -7.19 -18.70 10.69
N TYR A 186 -8.40 -19.07 11.10
CA TYR A 186 -8.67 -19.68 12.41
C TYR A 186 -9.20 -21.11 12.31
N GLN A 187 -9.36 -21.65 11.09
CA GLN A 187 -9.67 -23.05 10.88
C GLN A 187 -8.38 -23.86 10.79
N LYS A 188 -8.35 -24.98 11.49
CA LYS A 188 -7.33 -26.00 11.33
C LYS A 188 -7.90 -26.97 10.29
N ASP A 189 -7.16 -27.19 9.21
CA ASP A 189 -7.51 -28.20 8.18
C ASP A 189 -7.93 -29.54 8.80
#